data_AF-A0A847WKU1-F1
#
_entry.id   AF-A0A847WKU1-F1
#
_cell.length_a   1.000
_cell.length_b   1.000
_cell.length_c   1.000
_cell.angle_alpha   90.00
_cell.angle_beta   90.00
_cell.angle_gamma   90.00
#
_symmetry.space_group_name_H-M   'P 1'
#
loop_
_entity.id
_entity.type
_entity.pdbx_description
1 polymer ?
#
loop_
_entity_poly.entity_id
_entity_poly.type
_entity_poly.pdbx_seq_one_letter_code
_entity_poly.pdbx_strand_id
1 'polypeptide(L)'
;MKSENQQLALIGFTLCAVILLIGILNFINTTMTNIFSRQQELAMLQSIGMTASQSKKMLILEGIYYMIMTFLVFTTVGYAISYFVVNTMVEGSSAYTYHFSFMPFMICFPVLLILACMLPVYMYKIISRGSVVQRLQENE
;
A
#
# COMPACT_ATOMS: atom_id res chain seq x y z
N MET A 1 10.02 12.00 -33.69
CA MET A 1 8.67 12.22 -33.11
C MET A 1 7.90 10.96 -32.70
N LYS A 2 7.38 10.09 -33.59
CA LYS A 2 6.58 8.92 -33.14
C LYS A 2 7.40 7.88 -32.35
N SER A 3 8.68 7.70 -32.69
CA SER A 3 9.61 6.83 -31.96
C SER A 3 10.12 7.42 -30.63
N GLU A 4 10.36 8.73 -30.55
CA GLU A 4 10.79 9.41 -29.31
C GLU A 4 9.71 9.36 -28.22
N ASN A 5 8.45 9.60 -28.60
CA ASN A 5 7.34 9.49 -27.65
C ASN A 5 7.17 8.05 -27.14
N GLN A 6 7.45 7.06 -27.98
CA GLN A 6 7.44 5.65 -27.57
C GLN A 6 8.61 5.32 -26.63
N GLN A 7 9.81 5.86 -26.87
CA GLN A 7 10.95 5.66 -25.97
C GLN A 7 10.72 6.31 -24.60
N LEU A 8 10.19 7.53 -24.55
CA LEU A 8 9.85 8.20 -23.30
C LEU A 8 8.75 7.45 -22.53
N ALA A 9 7.71 6.97 -23.22
CA ALA A 9 6.65 6.18 -22.61
C ALA A 9 7.20 4.86 -22.02
N LEU A 10 8.14 4.21 -22.72
CA LEU A 10 8.72 2.94 -22.29
C LEU A 10 9.62 3.13 -21.05
N ILE A 11 10.40 4.21 -20.99
CA ILE A 11 11.18 4.59 -19.80
C ILE A 11 10.26 4.94 -18.63
N GLY A 12 9.18 5.70 -18.87
CA GLY A 12 8.20 6.02 -17.84
C GLY A 12 7.55 4.78 -17.25
N PHE A 13 7.16 3.82 -18.11
CA PHE A 13 6.53 2.58 -17.67
C PHE A 13 7.49 1.70 -16.84
N THR A 14 8.75 1.58 -17.26
CA THR A 14 9.74 0.79 -16.50
C THR A 14 10.04 1.41 -15.14
N LEU A 15 10.21 2.74 -15.07
CA LEU A 15 10.42 3.44 -13.80
C LEU A 15 9.22 3.28 -12.86
N CYS A 16 7.99 3.46 -13.37
CA CYS A 16 6.78 3.21 -12.59
C CYS A 16 6.72 1.78 -12.05
N ALA A 17 7.06 0.77 -12.87
CA ALA A 17 7.05 -0.62 -12.45
C ALA A 17 8.07 -0.90 -11.33
N VAL A 18 9.28 -0.33 -11.42
CA VAL A 18 10.32 -0.47 -10.39
C VAL A 18 9.89 0.20 -9.08
N ILE A 19 9.37 1.43 -9.15
CA ILE A 19 8.91 2.16 -7.96
C ILE A 19 7.73 1.43 -7.31
N LEU A 20 6.81 0.89 -8.11
CA LEU A 20 5.69 0.09 -7.61
C LEU A 20 6.19 -1.15 -6.85
N LEU A 21 7.17 -1.87 -7.39
CA LEU A 21 7.79 -3.03 -6.72
C LEU A 21 8.44 -2.64 -5.39
N ILE A 22 9.22 -1.56 -5.36
CA ILE A 22 9.86 -1.06 -4.13
C ILE A 22 8.80 -0.70 -3.09
N GLY A 23 7.71 -0.03 -3.51
CA GLY A 23 6.60 0.33 -2.64
C GLY A 23 5.91 -0.88 -2.02
N ILE A 24 5.64 -1.93 -2.81
CA ILE A 24 5.04 -3.17 -2.32
C ILE A 24 5.96 -3.85 -1.29
N LEU A 25 7.26 -3.94 -1.58
CA LEU A 25 8.24 -4.52 -0.64
C LEU A 25 8.31 -3.73 0.68
N ASN A 26 8.33 -2.40 0.60
CA ASN A 26 8.35 -1.56 1.80
C ASN A 26 7.07 -1.73 2.64
N PHE A 27 5.92 -1.79 1.98
CA PHE A 27 4.64 -2.00 2.66
C PHE A 27 4.59 -3.37 3.36
N ILE A 28 5.10 -4.42 2.71
CA ILE A 28 5.23 -5.76 3.32
C ILE A 28 6.14 -5.69 4.55
N ASN A 29 7.35 -5.14 4.41
CA ASN A 29 8.34 -5.11 5.49
C ASN A 29 7.83 -4.29 6.69
N THR A 30 7.18 -3.16 6.43
CA THR A 30 6.59 -2.31 7.48
C THR A 30 5.45 -3.03 8.19
N THR A 31 4.55 -3.68 7.45
CA THR A 31 3.44 -4.44 8.03
C THR A 31 3.94 -5.62 8.86
N MET A 32 4.95 -6.35 8.38
CA MET A 32 5.59 -7.44 9.13
C MET A 32 6.18 -6.92 10.43
N THR A 33 6.96 -5.82 10.37
CA THR A 33 7.61 -5.22 11.54
C THR A 33 6.58 -4.76 12.57
N ASN A 34 5.50 -4.12 12.12
CA ASN A 34 4.38 -3.69 12.98
C ASN A 34 3.73 -4.87 13.70
N ILE A 35 3.48 -6.00 13.01
CA ILE A 35 2.88 -7.18 13.64
C ILE A 35 3.85 -7.83 14.63
N PHE A 36 5.13 -7.94 14.27
CA PHE A 36 6.16 -8.55 15.13
C PHE A 36 6.33 -7.77 16.44
N SER A 37 6.42 -6.43 16.36
CA SER A 37 6.53 -5.56 17.53
C SER A 37 5.33 -5.69 18.48
N ARG A 38 4.13 -5.92 17.94
CA ARG A 38 2.87 -6.03 18.70
C ARG A 38 2.51 -7.46 19.10
N GLN A 39 3.37 -8.44 18.79
CA GLN A 39 3.10 -9.84 19.10
C GLN A 39 2.94 -10.09 20.60
N GLN A 40 3.75 -9.42 21.43
CA GLN A 40 3.67 -9.54 22.89
C GLN A 40 2.37 -8.94 23.45
N GLU A 41 1.95 -7.77 22.95
CA GLU A 41 0.67 -7.15 23.31
C GLU A 41 -0.52 -8.05 22.94
N LEU A 42 -0.50 -8.62 21.73
CA LEU A 42 -1.54 -9.53 21.26
C LEU A 42 -1.58 -10.83 22.08
N ALA A 43 -0.44 -11.37 22.50
CA ALA A 43 -0.36 -12.54 23.36
C ALA A 43 -0.88 -12.26 24.78
N MET A 44 -0.61 -11.07 25.33
CA MET A 44 -1.20 -10.63 26.60
C MET A 44 -2.72 -10.50 26.48
N LEU A 45 -3.22 -9.87 25.42
CA LEU A 45 -4.66 -9.73 25.19
C LEU A 45 -5.34 -11.10 25.01
N GLN A 46 -4.70 -12.05 24.34
CA GLN A 46 -5.21 -13.43 24.24
C GLN A 46 -5.27 -14.12 25.60
N SER A 47 -4.31 -13.88 26.48
CA SER A 47 -4.28 -14.45 27.83
C SER A 47 -5.41 -13.90 28.72
N ILE A 48 -5.91 -12.70 28.44
CA ILE A 48 -7.04 -12.07 29.14
C ILE A 48 -8.39 -12.45 28.50
N GLY A 49 -8.38 -13.21 27.38
CA GLY A 49 -9.59 -13.77 26.75
C GLY A 49 -9.88 -13.28 25.33
N MET A 50 -8.99 -12.50 24.70
CA MET A 50 -9.16 -12.11 23.29
C MET A 50 -8.96 -13.30 22.37
N THR A 51 -9.89 -13.50 21.42
CA THR A 51 -9.81 -14.59 20.44
C THR A 51 -8.93 -14.21 19.25
N ALA A 52 -8.30 -15.21 18.60
CA ALA A 52 -7.51 -15.00 17.37
C ALA A 52 -8.32 -14.33 16.24
N SER A 53 -9.64 -14.55 16.20
CA SER A 53 -10.56 -13.89 15.26
C SER A 53 -10.69 -12.38 15.51
N GLN A 54 -10.65 -11.94 16.77
CA GLN A 54 -10.66 -10.52 17.13
C GLN A 54 -9.35 -9.84 16.72
N SER A 55 -8.20 -10.50 16.92
CA SER A 55 -6.91 -9.99 16.45
C SER A 55 -6.88 -9.76 14.93
N LYS A 56 -7.43 -10.71 14.15
CA LYS A 56 -7.55 -10.57 12.69
C LYS A 56 -8.44 -9.39 12.30
N LYS A 57 -9.61 -9.22 12.94
CA LYS A 57 -10.51 -8.09 12.67
C LYS A 57 -9.85 -6.75 12.96
N MET A 58 -9.08 -6.65 14.05
CA MET A 58 -8.34 -5.44 14.40
C MET A 58 -7.32 -5.07 13.32
N LEU A 59 -6.52 -6.04 12.86
CA LEU A 59 -5.53 -5.85 11.80
C LEU A 59 -6.16 -5.43 10.46
N ILE A 60 -7.32 -6.00 10.11
CA ILE A 60 -8.07 -5.60 8.92
C ILE A 60 -8.55 -4.15 9.04
N LEU A 61 -9.08 -3.77 10.22
CA LEU A 61 -9.55 -2.40 10.46
C LEU A 61 -8.40 -1.39 10.36
N GLU A 62 -7.23 -1.73 10.90
CA GLU A 62 -6.02 -0.90 10.81
C GLU A 62 -5.57 -0.72 9.35
N GLY A 63 -5.58 -1.80 8.55
CA GLY A 63 -5.31 -1.73 7.11
C GLY A 63 -6.29 -0.86 6.33
N ILE A 64 -7.59 -0.95 6.65
CA ILE A 64 -8.63 -0.08 6.06
C ILE A 64 -8.37 1.38 6.42
N TYR A 65 -8.04 1.68 7.68
CA TYR A 65 -7.72 3.03 8.14
C TYR A 65 -6.51 3.60 7.41
N TYR A 66 -5.43 2.83 7.27
CA TYR A 66 -4.26 3.25 6.50
C TYR A 66 -4.64 3.57 5.06
N MET A 67 -5.43 2.72 4.41
CA MET A 67 -5.78 2.91 3.00
C MET A 67 -6.71 4.11 2.77
N ILE A 68 -7.67 4.36 3.67
CA ILE A 68 -8.50 5.58 3.64
C ILE A 68 -7.63 6.82 3.78
N MET A 69 -6.72 6.83 4.75
CA MET A 69 -5.80 7.96 4.97
C MET A 69 -4.88 8.18 3.76
N THR A 70 -4.28 7.11 3.24
CA THR A 70 -3.45 7.17 2.04
C THR A 70 -4.25 7.72 0.86
N PHE A 71 -5.47 7.24 0.62
CA PHE A 71 -6.30 7.73 -0.48
C PHE A 71 -6.61 9.21 -0.39
N LEU A 72 -6.95 9.69 0.82
CA LEU A 72 -7.27 11.09 1.06
C LEU A 72 -6.04 11.97 0.82
N VAL A 73 -4.88 11.56 1.33
CA VAL A 73 -3.60 12.26 1.11
C VAL A 73 -3.19 12.22 -0.36
N PHE A 74 -3.29 11.06 -1.01
CA PHE A 74 -2.88 10.90 -2.41
C PHE A 74 -3.77 11.71 -3.36
N THR A 75 -5.07 11.75 -3.09
CA THR A 75 -6.01 12.54 -3.89
C THR A 75 -5.77 14.03 -3.70
N THR A 76 -5.61 14.50 -2.46
CA THR A 76 -5.38 15.93 -2.18
C THR A 76 -4.03 16.42 -2.70
N VAL A 77 -2.94 15.72 -2.35
CA VAL A 77 -1.59 16.07 -2.79
C VAL A 77 -1.40 15.83 -4.28
N GLY A 78 -1.90 14.71 -4.80
CA GLY A 78 -1.81 14.38 -6.22
C GLY A 78 -2.54 15.40 -7.09
N TYR A 79 -3.73 15.85 -6.66
CA TYR A 79 -4.47 16.92 -7.34
C TYR A 79 -3.69 18.25 -7.29
N ALA A 80 -3.18 18.64 -6.13
CA ALA A 80 -2.42 19.89 -5.96
C ALA A 80 -1.15 19.93 -6.83
N ILE A 81 -0.37 18.85 -6.84
CA ILE A 81 0.83 18.74 -7.68
C ILE A 81 0.45 18.79 -9.16
N SER A 82 -0.57 18.04 -9.58
CA SER A 82 -0.97 17.99 -10.99
C SER A 82 -1.44 19.36 -11.48
N TYR A 83 -2.19 20.09 -10.64
CA TYR A 83 -2.61 21.46 -10.91
C TYR A 83 -1.40 22.41 -11.07
N PHE A 84 -0.43 22.33 -10.16
CA PHE A 84 0.76 23.19 -10.18
C PHE A 84 1.66 22.92 -11.38
N VAL A 85 1.89 21.64 -11.70
CA VAL A 85 2.69 21.23 -12.86
C VAL A 85 2.05 21.71 -14.15
N VAL A 86 0.72 21.64 -14.27
CA VAL A 86 0.07 22.12 -15.49
C VAL A 86 0.02 23.62 -15.58
N ASN A 87 -0.19 24.34 -14.48
CA ASN A 87 -0.10 25.79 -14.51
C ASN A 87 1.29 26.27 -14.97
N THR A 88 2.36 25.63 -14.50
CA THR A 88 3.75 25.95 -14.88
C THR A 88 4.13 25.50 -16.29
N MET A 89 3.54 24.42 -16.81
CA MET A 89 3.80 23.93 -18.18
C MET A 89 2.95 24.62 -19.26
N VAL A 90 1.76 25.12 -18.91
CA VAL A 90 0.80 25.73 -19.87
C VAL A 90 1.08 27.20 -20.14
N GLU A 91 1.83 27.91 -19.30
CA GLU A 91 2.29 29.29 -19.56
C GLU A 91 3.02 29.46 -20.91
N GLY A 92 3.50 28.36 -21.53
CA GLY A 92 4.18 28.37 -22.83
C GLY A 92 3.40 27.85 -24.05
N SER A 93 2.21 27.24 -23.91
CA SER A 93 1.50 26.71 -25.09
C SER A 93 -0.02 26.53 -24.89
N SER A 94 -0.82 27.34 -25.61
CA SER A 94 -2.30 27.29 -25.63
C SER A 94 -2.92 26.05 -26.31
N ALA A 95 -2.28 24.88 -26.25
CA ALA A 95 -2.70 23.68 -26.98
C ALA A 95 -2.91 22.42 -26.11
N TYR A 96 -2.62 22.45 -24.81
CA TYR A 96 -2.76 21.28 -23.95
C TYR A 96 -4.05 21.34 -23.12
N THR A 97 -5.10 20.70 -23.63
CA THR A 97 -6.32 20.43 -22.88
C THR A 97 -6.05 19.41 -21.79
N TYR A 98 -6.24 19.81 -20.53
CA TYR A 98 -6.10 18.95 -19.35
C TYR A 98 -7.18 17.85 -19.37
N HIS A 99 -6.84 16.66 -19.88
CA HIS A 99 -7.71 15.50 -19.82
C HIS A 99 -7.49 14.77 -18.49
N PHE A 100 -8.29 15.13 -17.48
CA PHE A 100 -8.36 14.38 -16.23
C PHE A 100 -9.01 13.02 -16.48
N SER A 101 -8.20 12.01 -16.82
CA SER A 101 -8.68 10.64 -16.98
C SER A 101 -8.87 10.02 -15.60
N PHE A 102 -10.12 9.82 -15.21
CA PHE A 102 -10.52 9.15 -13.97
C PHE A 102 -10.37 7.62 -14.03
N MET A 103 -10.25 7.07 -15.24
CA MET A 103 -10.12 5.63 -15.53
C MET A 103 -9.04 4.88 -14.70
N PRO A 104 -7.80 5.38 -14.56
CA PRO A 104 -6.75 4.67 -13.82
C PRO A 104 -6.98 4.72 -12.30
N PHE A 105 -7.62 5.76 -11.76
CA PHE A 105 -7.99 5.82 -10.33
C PHE A 105 -8.98 4.72 -9.97
N MET A 106 -9.96 4.47 -10.85
CA MET A 106 -11.00 3.48 -10.62
C MET A 106 -10.47 2.03 -10.62
N ILE A 107 -9.36 1.77 -11.32
CA ILE A 107 -8.70 0.45 -11.37
C ILE A 107 -7.68 0.30 -10.24
N CYS A 108 -6.87 1.33 -9.96
CA CYS A 108 -5.84 1.25 -8.91
C CYS A 108 -6.44 1.14 -7.51
N PHE A 109 -7.54 1.85 -7.24
CA PHE A 109 -8.16 1.87 -5.92
C PHE A 109 -8.59 0.49 -5.39
N PRO A 110 -9.35 -0.33 -6.15
CA PRO A 110 -9.71 -1.67 -5.69
C PRO A 110 -8.50 -2.60 -5.57
N VAL A 111 -7.48 -2.46 -6.43
CA VAL A 111 -6.25 -3.27 -6.35
C VAL A 111 -5.48 -2.96 -5.06
N LEU A 112 -5.33 -1.68 -4.72
CA LEU A 112 -4.70 -1.23 -3.48
C LEU A 112 -5.50 -1.66 -2.24
N LEU A 113 -6.84 -1.60 -2.31
CA LEU A 113 -7.73 -2.05 -1.24
C LEU A 113 -7.59 -3.56 -0.99
N ILE A 114 -7.54 -4.36 -2.05
CA ILE A 114 -7.32 -5.80 -1.96
C ILE A 114 -5.94 -6.09 -1.34
N LEU A 115 -4.89 -5.40 -1.78
CA LEU A 115 -3.54 -5.53 -1.21
C LEU A 115 -3.51 -5.17 0.29
N ALA A 116 -4.14 -4.06 0.67
CA ALA A 116 -4.21 -3.59 2.05
C ALA A 116 -4.98 -4.56 2.98
N CYS A 117 -6.00 -5.26 2.48
CA CYS A 117 -6.72 -6.29 3.24
C CYS A 117 -6.01 -7.66 3.24
N MET A 118 -5.45 -8.07 2.10
CA MET A 118 -4.82 -9.38 1.93
C MET A 118 -3.52 -9.50 2.73
N LEU A 119 -2.69 -8.46 2.73
CA LEU A 119 -1.35 -8.53 3.33
C LEU A 119 -1.37 -8.74 4.85
N PRO A 120 -2.14 -7.99 5.66
CA PRO A 120 -2.23 -8.23 7.10
C PRO A 120 -2.74 -9.63 7.44
N VAL A 121 -3.72 -10.13 6.67
CA VAL A 121 -4.28 -11.48 6.87
C VAL A 121 -3.26 -12.57 6.52
N TYR A 122 -2.53 -12.39 5.41
CA TYR A 122 -1.50 -13.32 4.99
C TYR A 122 -0.34 -13.36 5.98
N MET A 123 0.13 -12.20 6.44
CA MET A 123 1.20 -12.09 7.43
C MET A 123 0.78 -12.63 8.79
N TYR A 124 -0.45 -12.35 9.24
CA TYR A 124 -0.98 -12.95 10.47
C TYR A 124 -0.99 -14.48 10.40
N LYS A 125 -1.32 -15.06 9.24
CA LYS A 125 -1.30 -16.52 9.03
C LYS A 125 0.11 -17.10 9.09
N ILE A 126 1.11 -16.38 8.55
CA ILE A 126 2.52 -16.76 8.62
C ILE A 126 3.02 -16.70 10.06
N ILE A 127 2.78 -15.59 10.76
CA ILE A 127 3.29 -15.36 12.12
C ILE A 127 2.59 -16.27 13.14
N SER A 128 1.27 -16.51 13.01
CA SER A 128 0.55 -17.44 13.90
C SER A 128 0.93 -18.91 13.70
N ARG A 129 1.43 -19.30 12.51
CA ARG A 129 2.04 -20.62 12.32
C ARG A 129 3.46 -20.68 12.86
N GLY A 130 4.22 -19.59 12.76
CA GLY A 130 5.54 -19.45 13.34
C GLY A 130 5.53 -19.49 14.87
N SER A 131 4.61 -18.79 15.55
CA SER A 131 4.62 -18.68 17.02
C SER A 131 4.42 -20.00 17.76
N VAL A 132 3.75 -20.99 17.16
CA VAL A 132 3.59 -22.33 17.76
C VAL A 132 4.85 -23.18 17.57
N VAL A 133 5.48 -23.09 16.39
CA VAL A 133 6.71 -23.86 16.08
C VAL A 133 7.94 -23.24 16.76
N GLN A 134 8.00 -21.92 16.86
CA GLN A 134 9.12 -21.20 17.47
C GLN A 134 9.16 -21.36 19.00
N ARG A 135 7.99 -21.45 19.66
CA ARG A 135 7.89 -21.83 21.09
C ARG A 135 8.32 -23.27 21.38
N LEU A 136 8.35 -24.14 20.36
CA LEU A 136 8.89 -25.50 20.48
C LEU A 136 10.39 -25.54 20.19
N GLN A 137 10.89 -24.70 19.29
CA GLN A 137 12.31 -24.63 18.91
C GLN A 137 13.19 -23.82 19.87
N GLU A 138 12.62 -22.88 20.64
CA GLU A 138 13.31 -22.16 21.72
C GLU A 138 13.46 -23.00 23.01
N ASN A 139 12.77 -24.14 23.10
CA ASN A 139 12.82 -25.06 24.24
C ASN A 139 13.64 -26.33 23.94
N GLU A 140 14.37 -26.38 22.81
CA GLU A 140 15.46 -27.33 22.54
C GLU A 140 16.79 -26.57 22.49
#